data_AF-D9WFB7-F1
#
_entry.id   AF-D9WFB7-F1
#
_cell.length_a   1.000
_cell.length_b   1.000
_cell.length_c   1.000
_cell.angle_alpha   90.00
_cell.angle_beta   90.00
_cell.angle_gamma   90.00
#
_symmetry.space_group_name_H-M   'P 1'
#
loop_
_entity.id
_entity.type
_entity.pdbx_description
1 polymer ?
#
loop_
_entity_poly.entity_id
_entity_poly.type
_entity_poly.pdbx_seq_one_letter_code
_entity_poly.pdbx_strand_id
1 'polypeptide(L)'
;MTAVEYRGERWGRLVMLPDAAGTPAVGPEHAMVLERTATALTIARLTQHTRWERRAQRTLLLDLVEQRCRSAGEARARAEALGMRVMGRRLIVALVTLARALGGEEAGELEDRLTEEMAAAGAAVLIGAVPGDHLGVLLAFHPATPWRPLVERLSRSVRESHPDAVVSVGCEVSDLSQTARSFQQAARVADAAVPGTPDKPFHELSDIGLRQLLYALRDDMRVQEYVERQLGRLVQHDERHGTDLVTTLHAYLDAAGNKTVAAKRASLSRQAFYQRLHAIERVLGCDLESGEQRTQLHVALTAFSVLRLAPGSSSS
;
A
#
# COMPACT_ATOMS: atom_id res chain seq x y z
N MET A 1 -4.10 -6.62 38.63
CA MET A 1 -4.93 -7.07 37.49
C MET A 1 -6.36 -7.12 37.96
N THR A 2 -7.27 -6.44 37.28
CA THR A 2 -8.69 -6.35 37.71
C THR A 2 -9.58 -6.86 36.59
N ALA A 3 -10.58 -7.67 36.91
CA ALA A 3 -11.50 -8.19 35.92
C ALA A 3 -12.48 -7.09 35.50
N VAL A 4 -12.78 -7.02 34.21
CA VAL A 4 -13.87 -6.17 33.69
C VAL A 4 -15.06 -7.10 33.52
N GLU A 5 -16.02 -6.99 34.44
CA GLU A 5 -17.16 -7.89 34.55
C GLU A 5 -18.48 -7.12 34.49
N TYR A 6 -19.49 -7.75 33.91
CA TYR A 6 -20.85 -7.24 33.90
C TYR A 6 -21.83 -8.41 33.99
N ARG A 7 -22.77 -8.33 34.94
CA ARG A 7 -23.80 -9.37 35.19
C ARG A 7 -23.24 -10.80 35.31
N GLY A 8 -22.05 -10.95 35.90
CA GLY A 8 -21.41 -12.25 36.11
C GLY A 8 -20.65 -12.80 34.91
N GLU A 9 -20.63 -12.08 33.79
CA GLU A 9 -19.86 -12.44 32.60
C GLU A 9 -18.57 -11.62 32.54
N ARG A 10 -17.44 -12.30 32.37
CA ARG A 10 -16.10 -11.68 32.38
C ARG A 10 -15.68 -11.32 30.96
N TRP A 11 -15.67 -10.02 30.68
CA TRP A 11 -15.42 -9.49 29.33
C TRP A 11 -13.96 -9.13 29.05
N GLY A 12 -13.11 -9.11 30.08
CA GLY A 12 -11.70 -8.77 29.92
C GLY A 12 -10.97 -8.63 31.24
N ARG A 13 -9.74 -8.14 31.15
CA ARG A 13 -8.88 -7.88 32.31
C ARG A 13 -8.11 -6.59 32.07
N LEU A 14 -8.15 -5.67 33.03
CA LEU A 14 -7.24 -4.53 33.05
C LEU A 14 -5.90 -4.98 33.64
N VAL A 15 -4.83 -4.77 32.88
CA VAL A 15 -3.46 -5.09 33.28
C VAL A 15 -2.68 -3.80 33.35
N MET A 16 -2.11 -3.51 34.51
CA MET A 16 -1.15 -2.43 34.68
C MET A 16 0.23 -3.01 34.40
N LEU A 17 0.93 -2.47 33.40
CA LEU A 17 2.30 -2.86 33.08
C LEU A 17 3.28 -2.10 33.99
N PRO A 18 4.32 -2.76 34.53
CA PRO A 18 5.32 -2.09 35.36
C PRO A 18 6.13 -1.09 34.53
N ASP A 19 6.55 0.01 35.15
CA ASP A 19 7.44 0.99 34.51
C ASP A 19 8.88 0.43 34.39
N ALA A 20 9.62 0.91 33.39
CA ALA A 20 10.95 0.43 33.00
C ALA A 20 12.01 0.54 34.12
N ALA A 21 11.73 1.33 35.16
CA ALA A 21 12.60 1.55 36.31
C ALA A 21 12.49 0.48 37.43
N GLY A 22 11.65 -0.56 37.28
CA GLY A 22 11.58 -1.63 38.27
C GLY A 22 10.88 -1.23 39.58
N THR A 23 9.54 -1.19 39.52
CA THR A 23 8.54 -1.09 40.61
C THR A 23 8.41 0.23 41.40
N PRO A 24 7.17 0.52 41.82
CA PRO A 24 6.73 0.10 43.15
C PRO A 24 5.63 -0.96 43.13
N ALA A 25 5.49 -1.70 44.23
CA ALA A 25 4.39 -2.64 44.47
C ALA A 25 3.03 -1.98 44.25
N VAL A 26 2.09 -2.70 43.64
CA VAL A 26 0.72 -2.23 43.39
C VAL A 26 0.07 -1.84 44.72
N GLY A 27 0.01 -0.54 45.02
CA GLY A 27 -0.62 0.00 46.22
C GLY A 27 -2.15 0.10 46.09
N PRO A 28 -2.87 0.35 47.21
CA PRO A 28 -4.33 0.44 47.24
C PRO A 28 -4.89 1.56 46.34
N GLU A 29 -4.16 2.66 46.16
CA GLU A 29 -4.51 3.73 45.22
C GLU A 29 -4.49 3.28 43.75
N HIS A 30 -3.54 2.41 43.37
CA HIS A 30 -3.47 1.83 42.04
C HIS A 30 -4.60 0.83 41.80
N ALA A 31 -4.98 0.05 42.83
CA ALA A 31 -6.12 -0.85 42.78
C ALA A 31 -7.45 -0.10 42.59
N MET A 32 -7.63 1.02 43.29
CA MET A 32 -8.81 1.88 43.17
C MET A 32 -8.91 2.55 41.79
N VAL A 33 -7.78 2.98 41.21
CA VAL A 33 -7.73 3.47 39.83
C VAL A 33 -8.09 2.36 38.84
N LEU A 34 -7.54 1.15 39.03
CA LEU A 34 -7.86 -0.03 38.22
C LEU A 34 -9.37 -0.36 38.27
N GLU A 35 -9.99 -0.36 39.45
CA GLU A 35 -11.42 -0.61 39.63
C GLU A 35 -12.28 0.48 38.99
N ARG A 36 -12.01 1.76 39.26
CA ARG A 36 -12.76 2.87 38.65
C ARG A 36 -12.65 2.87 37.13
N THR A 37 -11.47 2.55 36.61
CA THR A 37 -11.24 2.41 35.17
C THR A 37 -12.00 1.21 34.60
N ALA A 38 -12.04 0.08 35.31
CA ALA A 38 -12.83 -1.08 34.92
C ALA A 38 -14.33 -0.77 34.86
N THR A 39 -14.89 -0.10 35.89
CA THR A 39 -16.30 0.33 35.89
C THR A 39 -16.62 1.31 34.77
N ALA A 40 -15.76 2.32 34.56
CA ALA A 40 -15.93 3.30 33.48
C ALA A 40 -15.87 2.62 32.10
N LEU A 41 -14.95 1.66 31.92
CA LEU A 41 -14.87 0.85 30.70
C LEU A 41 -16.11 0.00 30.51
N THR A 42 -16.65 -0.63 31.55
CA THR A 42 -17.90 -1.39 31.46
C THR A 42 -19.06 -0.52 30.96
N ILE A 43 -19.21 0.69 31.50
CA ILE A 43 -20.28 1.63 31.09
C ILE A 43 -20.06 2.13 29.65
N ALA A 44 -18.83 2.47 29.29
CA ALA A 44 -18.48 2.88 27.92
C ALA A 44 -18.71 1.74 26.90
N ARG A 45 -18.43 0.48 27.28
CA ARG A 45 -18.68 -0.71 26.46
C ARG A 45 -20.17 -0.89 26.20
N LEU A 46 -21.00 -0.78 27.23
CA LEU A 46 -22.46 -0.92 27.15
C LEU A 46 -23.12 0.11 26.21
N THR A 47 -22.51 1.27 26.04
CA THR A 47 -23.07 2.37 25.23
C THR A 47 -22.48 2.46 23.83
N GLN A 48 -21.28 1.92 23.58
CA GLN A 48 -20.54 2.11 22.32
C GLN A 48 -19.73 0.87 21.89
N HIS A 49 -20.29 -0.34 22.06
CA HIS A 49 -19.58 -1.63 22.05
C HIS A 49 -18.57 -1.86 20.90
N THR A 50 -18.79 -1.31 19.70
CA THR A 50 -17.90 -1.47 18.53
C THR A 50 -16.92 -0.31 18.30
N ARG A 51 -17.20 0.91 18.82
CA ARG A 51 -16.35 2.09 18.55
C ARG A 51 -15.03 2.06 19.30
N TRP A 52 -15.02 1.55 20.52
CA TRP A 52 -13.80 1.51 21.33
C TRP A 52 -12.84 0.38 20.90
N GLU A 53 -13.35 -0.78 20.47
CA GLU A 53 -12.53 -1.88 19.91
C GLU A 53 -11.83 -1.39 18.64
N ARG A 54 -12.58 -0.84 17.69
CA ARG A 54 -12.03 -0.25 16.46
C ARG A 54 -11.01 0.85 16.76
N ARG A 55 -11.31 1.75 17.71
CA ARG A 55 -10.35 2.79 18.13
C ARG A 55 -9.08 2.18 18.72
N ALA A 56 -9.18 1.13 19.53
CA ALA A 56 -8.04 0.45 20.12
C ALA A 56 -7.20 -0.31 19.09
N GLN A 57 -7.85 -1.00 18.13
CA GLN A 57 -7.20 -1.64 16.99
C GLN A 57 -6.44 -0.62 16.14
N ARG A 58 -7.09 0.46 15.73
CA ARG A 58 -6.47 1.57 14.99
C ARG A 58 -5.29 2.17 15.74
N THR A 59 -5.45 2.44 17.04
CA THR A 59 -4.37 3.03 17.85
C THR A 59 -3.17 2.09 17.92
N LEU A 60 -3.38 0.79 18.16
CA LEU A 60 -2.29 -0.18 18.17
C LEU A 60 -1.61 -0.30 16.79
N LEU A 61 -2.40 -0.35 15.71
CA LEU A 61 -1.86 -0.43 14.35
C LEU A 61 -0.98 0.79 14.04
N LEU A 62 -1.45 2.00 14.35
CA LEU A 62 -0.66 3.23 14.22
C LEU A 62 0.60 3.19 15.08
N ASP A 63 0.51 2.75 16.34
CA ASP A 63 1.67 2.65 17.23
C ASP A 63 2.71 1.64 16.72
N LEU A 64 2.28 0.56 16.05
CA LEU A 64 3.17 -0.42 15.44
C LEU A 64 3.86 0.14 14.18
N VAL A 65 3.10 0.84 13.35
CA VAL A 65 3.59 1.45 12.10
C VAL A 65 4.58 2.58 12.38
N GLU A 66 4.26 3.44 13.34
CA GLU A 66 5.08 4.59 13.73
C GLU A 66 6.14 4.23 14.79
N GLN A 67 6.25 2.94 15.15
CA GLN A 67 7.21 2.44 16.13
C GLN A 67 7.10 3.14 17.51
N ARG A 68 5.87 3.49 17.93
CA ARG A 68 5.58 4.17 19.20
C ARG A 68 5.36 3.21 20.39
N CYS A 69 5.34 1.90 20.16
CA CYS A 69 5.29 0.92 21.25
C CYS A 69 6.61 0.95 22.05
N ARG A 70 6.53 0.99 23.39
CA ARG A 70 7.75 1.10 24.24
C ARG A 70 8.57 -0.18 24.25
N SER A 71 7.91 -1.32 24.03
CA SER A 71 8.55 -2.64 23.96
C SER A 71 7.72 -3.62 23.13
N ALA A 72 8.37 -4.69 22.65
CA ALA A 72 7.69 -5.81 22.00
C ALA A 72 6.68 -6.50 22.93
N GLY A 73 6.95 -6.53 24.24
CA GLY A 73 6.04 -7.07 25.25
C GLY A 73 4.75 -6.26 25.39
N GLU A 74 4.84 -4.93 25.37
CA GLU A 74 3.67 -4.04 25.37
C GLU A 74 2.82 -4.23 24.11
N ALA A 75 3.46 -4.20 22.94
CA ALA A 75 2.80 -4.40 21.65
C ALA A 75 2.05 -5.74 21.60
N ARG A 76 2.71 -6.80 22.07
CA ARG A 76 2.15 -8.15 22.17
C ARG A 76 0.95 -8.20 23.14
N ALA A 77 1.08 -7.63 24.33
CA ALA A 77 0.00 -7.63 25.31
C ALA A 77 -1.25 -6.90 24.79
N ARG A 78 -1.06 -5.77 24.08
CA ARG A 78 -2.14 -5.02 23.44
C ARG A 78 -2.78 -5.79 22.28
N ALA A 79 -1.98 -6.46 21.45
CA ALA A 79 -2.49 -7.31 20.37
C ALA A 79 -3.32 -8.49 20.93
N GLU A 80 -2.84 -9.16 21.96
CA GLU A 80 -3.55 -10.27 22.60
C GLU A 80 -4.86 -9.82 23.28
N ALA A 81 -4.87 -8.63 23.89
CA ALA A 81 -6.08 -8.03 24.45
C ALA A 81 -7.16 -7.74 23.39
N LEU A 82 -6.74 -7.53 22.14
CA LEU A 82 -7.62 -7.34 20.97
C LEU A 82 -7.93 -8.65 20.25
N GLY A 83 -7.59 -9.81 20.83
CA GLY A 83 -7.87 -11.12 20.25
C GLY A 83 -6.86 -11.59 19.21
N MET A 84 -5.82 -10.80 18.91
CA MET A 84 -4.76 -11.17 17.97
C MET A 84 -3.63 -11.91 18.70
N ARG A 85 -3.62 -13.23 18.61
CA ARG A 85 -2.48 -14.05 19.06
C ARG A 85 -1.34 -13.94 18.07
N VAL A 86 -0.23 -13.33 18.47
CA VAL A 86 0.94 -13.10 17.60
C VAL A 86 2.09 -14.10 17.83
N MET A 87 2.16 -14.76 18.98
CA MET A 87 3.23 -15.72 19.26
C MET A 87 3.13 -16.95 18.37
N GLY A 88 4.26 -17.34 17.77
CA GLY A 88 4.33 -18.47 16.85
C GLY A 88 3.51 -18.27 15.57
N ARG A 89 3.11 -17.01 15.26
CA ARG A 89 2.39 -16.65 14.05
C ARG A 89 3.30 -15.90 13.08
N ARG A 90 2.90 -15.93 11.82
CA ARG A 90 3.43 -15.04 10.79
C ARG A 90 2.48 -13.87 10.63
N LEU A 91 3.06 -12.72 10.29
CA LEU A 91 2.40 -11.44 10.21
C LEU A 91 2.62 -10.86 8.82
N ILE A 92 1.62 -10.22 8.24
CA ILE A 92 1.78 -9.42 7.02
C ILE A 92 0.88 -8.19 7.09
N VAL A 93 1.41 -7.06 6.62
CA VAL A 93 0.63 -5.83 6.46
C VAL A 93 0.12 -5.75 5.02
N ALA A 94 -1.17 -5.51 4.88
CA ALA A 94 -1.81 -5.08 3.65
C ALA A 94 -2.32 -3.64 3.82
N LEU A 95 -2.21 -2.84 2.77
CA LEU A 95 -2.81 -1.51 2.65
C LEU A 95 -3.90 -1.57 1.60
N VAL A 96 -5.08 -1.09 1.96
CA VAL A 96 -6.21 -0.94 1.05
C VAL A 96 -6.31 0.53 0.69
N THR A 97 -6.08 0.85 -0.58
CA THR A 97 -6.25 2.18 -1.15
C THR A 97 -7.62 2.26 -1.81
N LEU A 98 -8.41 3.24 -1.40
CA LEU A 98 -9.77 3.46 -1.89
C LEU A 98 -9.80 4.74 -2.74
N ALA A 99 -10.66 4.77 -3.76
CA ALA A 99 -10.81 5.96 -4.62
C ALA A 99 -11.37 7.18 -3.87
N ARG A 100 -12.08 6.95 -2.75
CA ARG A 100 -12.55 7.98 -1.84
C ARG A 100 -12.34 7.54 -0.40
N ALA A 101 -12.17 8.51 0.49
CA ALA A 101 -12.24 8.25 1.92
C ALA A 101 -13.62 7.68 2.30
N LEU A 102 -13.63 6.73 3.22
CA LEU A 102 -14.85 6.15 3.78
C LEU A 102 -15.41 7.05 4.88
N GLY A 103 -16.74 7.13 4.95
CA GLY A 103 -17.40 7.64 6.15
C GLY A 103 -17.15 6.73 7.36
N GLY A 104 -17.34 7.26 8.57
CA GLY A 104 -17.07 6.49 9.80
C GLY A 104 -17.93 5.24 9.97
N GLU A 105 -19.16 5.23 9.46
CA GLU A 105 -20.05 4.06 9.48
C GLU A 105 -19.66 3.04 8.39
N GLU A 106 -19.45 3.49 7.15
CA GLU A 106 -18.99 2.64 6.03
C GLU A 106 -17.65 1.95 6.35
N ALA A 107 -16.69 2.69 6.93
CA ALA A 107 -15.42 2.13 7.38
C ALA A 107 -15.63 1.04 8.43
N GLY A 108 -16.57 1.27 9.35
CA GLY A 108 -16.92 0.30 10.39
C GLY A 108 -17.50 -0.99 9.83
N GLU A 109 -18.46 -0.91 8.90
CA GLU A 109 -19.05 -2.09 8.25
C GLU A 109 -18.02 -2.90 7.46
N LEU A 110 -17.11 -2.21 6.76
CA LEU A 110 -16.01 -2.86 6.05
C LEU A 110 -15.05 -3.57 7.03
N GLU A 111 -14.67 -2.91 8.13
CA GLU A 111 -13.82 -3.48 9.19
C GLU A 111 -14.44 -4.75 9.80
N ASP A 112 -15.73 -4.71 10.13
CA ASP A 112 -16.45 -5.82 10.75
C ASP A 112 -16.50 -7.03 9.79
N ARG A 113 -16.88 -6.80 8.53
CA ARG A 113 -16.91 -7.84 7.49
C ARG A 113 -15.53 -8.46 7.23
N LEU A 114 -14.49 -7.63 7.09
CA LEU A 114 -13.12 -8.12 6.89
C LEU A 114 -12.63 -8.94 8.10
N THR A 115 -13.04 -8.56 9.31
CA THR A 115 -12.71 -9.31 10.52
C THR A 115 -13.35 -10.69 10.52
N GLU A 116 -14.64 -10.79 10.18
CA GLU A 116 -15.35 -12.07 10.08
C GLU A 116 -14.77 -12.97 8.99
N GLU A 117 -14.53 -12.43 7.79
CA GLU A 117 -13.97 -13.17 6.65
C GLU A 117 -12.56 -13.72 6.94
N MET A 118 -11.69 -12.91 7.56
CA MET A 118 -10.34 -13.34 7.90
C MET A 118 -10.33 -14.37 9.04
N ALA A 119 -11.23 -14.21 10.02
CA ALA A 119 -11.41 -15.19 11.09
C ALA A 119 -11.86 -16.54 10.53
N ALA A 120 -12.81 -16.57 9.59
CA ALA A 120 -13.25 -17.78 8.90
C ALA A 120 -12.11 -18.46 8.11
N ALA A 121 -11.15 -17.68 7.62
CA ALA A 121 -9.94 -18.17 6.95
C ALA A 121 -8.81 -18.57 7.92
N GLY A 122 -9.02 -18.48 9.24
CA GLY A 122 -8.05 -18.86 10.26
C GLY A 122 -6.96 -17.80 10.53
N ALA A 123 -7.19 -16.56 10.14
CA ALA A 123 -6.31 -15.42 10.40
C ALA A 123 -6.94 -14.45 11.41
N ALA A 124 -6.14 -13.99 12.38
CA ALA A 124 -6.54 -12.86 13.22
C ALA A 124 -6.17 -11.55 12.51
N VAL A 125 -6.96 -10.50 12.70
CA VAL A 125 -6.77 -9.23 11.99
C VAL A 125 -6.86 -8.03 12.93
N LEU A 126 -6.06 -7.01 12.65
CA LEU A 126 -6.21 -5.66 13.19
C LEU A 126 -6.38 -4.71 12.01
N ILE A 127 -7.44 -3.91 12.05
CA ILE A 127 -7.78 -2.99 10.97
C ILE A 127 -7.86 -1.57 11.53
N GLY A 128 -7.43 -0.61 10.72
CA GLY A 128 -7.68 0.80 11.01
C GLY A 128 -7.06 1.74 10.00
N ALA A 129 -7.56 2.97 9.98
CA ALA A 129 -6.99 4.02 9.14
C ALA A 129 -5.53 4.33 9.53
N VAL A 130 -4.67 4.39 8.52
CA VAL A 130 -3.22 4.64 8.61
C VAL A 130 -2.84 5.85 7.73
N PRO A 131 -1.62 6.41 7.82
CA PRO A 131 -1.21 7.53 6.98
C PRO A 131 -1.35 7.23 5.47
N GLY A 132 -1.59 8.26 4.66
CA GLY A 132 -1.72 8.15 3.20
C GLY A 132 -3.13 7.78 2.70
N ASP A 133 -4.18 8.05 3.48
CA ASP A 133 -5.57 7.71 3.16
C ASP A 133 -5.80 6.22 2.88
N HIS A 134 -4.97 5.36 3.48
CA HIS A 134 -5.11 3.91 3.39
C HIS A 134 -5.85 3.34 4.60
N LEU A 135 -6.55 2.23 4.38
CA LEU A 135 -6.98 1.33 5.44
C LEU A 135 -5.89 0.28 5.63
N GLY A 136 -5.23 0.29 6.79
CA GLY A 136 -4.20 -0.66 7.12
C GLY A 136 -4.80 -1.93 7.71
N VAL A 137 -4.32 -3.08 7.25
CA VAL A 137 -4.76 -4.40 7.69
C VAL A 137 -3.53 -5.22 8.10
N LEU A 138 -3.39 -5.53 9.37
CA LEU A 138 -2.38 -6.46 9.88
C LEU A 138 -3.02 -7.84 10.04
N LEU A 139 -2.55 -8.82 9.27
CA LEU A 139 -2.99 -10.22 9.37
C LEU A 139 -1.99 -11.02 10.19
N ALA A 140 -2.48 -11.87 11.08
CA ALA A 140 -1.72 -12.84 11.84
C ALA A 140 -2.23 -14.26 11.56
N PHE A 141 -1.37 -15.16 11.08
CA PHE A 141 -1.76 -16.48 10.59
C PHE A 141 -0.74 -17.56 10.97
N HIS A 142 -1.13 -18.83 10.88
CA HIS A 142 -0.24 -19.95 11.19
C HIS A 142 0.92 -20.00 10.18
N PRO A 143 2.17 -20.34 10.57
CA PRO A 143 3.29 -20.41 9.63
C PRO A 143 3.11 -21.41 8.47
N ALA A 144 2.28 -22.44 8.68
CA ALA A 144 1.92 -23.40 7.62
C ALA A 144 0.83 -22.88 6.66
N THR A 145 0.17 -21.77 6.99
CA THR A 145 -0.85 -21.15 6.14
C THR A 145 -0.16 -20.23 5.14
N PRO A 146 -0.32 -20.46 3.82
CA PRO A 146 0.20 -19.53 2.82
C PRO A 146 -0.54 -18.18 2.94
N TRP A 147 0.19 -17.09 2.95
CA TRP A 147 -0.40 -15.75 3.14
C TRP A 147 -1.14 -15.26 1.89
N ARG A 148 -0.72 -15.67 0.68
CA ARG A 148 -1.29 -15.16 -0.59
C ARG A 148 -2.80 -15.40 -0.69
N PRO A 149 -3.34 -16.61 -0.44
CA PRO A 149 -4.78 -16.83 -0.45
C PRO A 149 -5.55 -16.01 0.59
N LEU A 150 -4.94 -15.64 1.72
CA LEU A 150 -5.58 -14.76 2.72
C LEU A 150 -5.73 -13.34 2.15
N VAL A 151 -4.68 -12.82 1.53
CA VAL A 151 -4.70 -11.48 0.90
C VAL A 151 -5.63 -11.45 -0.31
N GLU A 152 -5.71 -12.52 -1.10
CA GLU A 152 -6.67 -12.64 -2.21
C GLU A 152 -8.12 -12.60 -1.72
N ARG A 153 -8.41 -13.28 -0.60
CA ARG A 153 -9.73 -13.22 0.04
C ARG A 153 -10.02 -11.82 0.56
N LEU A 154 -9.07 -11.18 1.23
CA LEU A 154 -9.19 -9.80 1.69
C LEU A 154 -9.49 -8.86 0.51
N SER A 155 -8.74 -8.97 -0.58
CA SER A 155 -8.95 -8.15 -1.78
C SER A 155 -10.32 -8.35 -2.39
N ARG A 156 -10.77 -9.61 -2.52
CA ARG A 156 -12.12 -9.91 -3.02
C ARG A 156 -13.19 -9.27 -2.16
N SER A 157 -13.10 -9.44 -0.83
CA SER A 157 -14.07 -8.88 0.13
C SER A 157 -14.13 -7.34 0.07
N VAL A 158 -12.98 -6.67 -0.07
CA VAL A 158 -12.96 -5.20 -0.27
C VAL A 158 -13.61 -4.82 -1.60
N ARG A 159 -13.25 -5.52 -2.69
CA ARG A 159 -13.70 -5.19 -4.05
C ARG A 159 -15.19 -5.41 -4.28
N GLU A 160 -15.84 -6.26 -3.48
CA GLU A 160 -17.30 -6.44 -3.50
C GLU A 160 -18.06 -5.13 -3.19
N SER A 161 -17.51 -4.27 -2.34
CA SER A 161 -18.09 -2.94 -2.05
C SER A 161 -17.35 -1.79 -2.72
N HIS A 162 -16.08 -1.99 -3.07
CA HIS A 162 -15.21 -0.97 -3.66
C HIS A 162 -14.44 -1.54 -4.86
N PRO A 163 -15.06 -1.64 -6.05
CA PRO A 163 -14.47 -2.29 -7.23
C PRO A 163 -13.09 -1.73 -7.62
N ASP A 164 -12.89 -0.43 -7.42
CA ASP A 164 -11.66 0.30 -7.73
C ASP A 164 -10.59 0.23 -6.62
N ALA A 165 -10.84 -0.53 -5.55
CA ALA A 165 -9.89 -0.68 -4.46
C ALA A 165 -8.61 -1.40 -4.91
N VAL A 166 -7.47 -0.87 -4.48
CA VAL A 166 -6.16 -1.47 -4.69
C VAL A 166 -5.65 -2.02 -3.37
N VAL A 167 -5.17 -3.26 -3.38
CA VAL A 167 -4.56 -3.90 -2.21
C VAL A 167 -3.07 -4.04 -2.46
N SER A 168 -2.26 -3.47 -1.58
CA SER A 168 -0.79 -3.55 -1.63
C SER A 168 -0.26 -4.23 -0.38
N VAL A 169 0.74 -5.10 -0.50
CA VAL A 169 1.26 -5.89 0.62
C VAL A 169 2.74 -5.70 0.88
N GLY A 170 3.07 -5.80 2.17
CA GLY A 170 4.43 -5.76 2.68
C GLY A 170 5.13 -7.11 2.64
N CYS A 171 6.28 -7.18 3.31
CA CYS A 171 6.96 -8.45 3.55
C CYS A 171 6.31 -9.22 4.70
N GLU A 172 6.35 -10.55 4.62
CA GLU A 172 5.98 -11.41 5.74
C GLU A 172 7.00 -11.30 6.87
N VAL A 173 6.52 -11.08 8.09
CA VAL A 173 7.34 -10.92 9.30
C VAL A 173 6.92 -11.92 10.38
N SER A 174 7.74 -12.09 11.42
CA SER A 174 7.47 -13.02 12.53
C SER A 174 7.36 -12.33 13.89
N ASP A 175 7.56 -11.00 13.93
CA ASP A 175 7.52 -10.21 15.15
C ASP A 175 6.83 -8.85 14.90
N LEU A 176 6.09 -8.36 15.90
CA LEU A 176 5.37 -7.08 15.81
C LEU A 176 6.30 -5.88 15.63
N SER A 177 7.53 -5.93 16.12
CA SER A 177 8.53 -4.88 15.90
C SER A 177 8.91 -4.71 14.42
N GLN A 178 8.70 -5.75 13.61
CA GLN A 178 8.97 -5.75 12.18
C GLN A 178 7.75 -5.30 11.35
N THR A 179 6.59 -5.08 11.98
CA THR A 179 5.37 -4.60 11.30
C THR A 179 5.60 -3.26 10.60
N ALA A 180 6.38 -2.34 11.18
CA ALA A 180 6.74 -1.09 10.54
C ALA A 180 7.47 -1.29 9.19
N ARG A 181 8.37 -2.28 9.11
CA ARG A 181 9.06 -2.63 7.85
C ARG A 181 8.08 -3.18 6.82
N SER A 182 7.17 -4.07 7.24
CA SER A 182 6.12 -4.60 6.36
C SER A 182 5.22 -3.47 5.83
N PHE A 183 4.80 -2.55 6.71
CA PHE A 183 4.03 -1.37 6.35
C PHE A 183 4.76 -0.47 5.34
N GLN A 184 6.02 -0.12 5.60
CA GLN A 184 6.80 0.74 4.69
C GLN A 184 6.94 0.11 3.30
N GLN A 185 7.10 -1.22 3.23
CA GLN A 185 7.12 -1.92 1.96
C GLN A 185 5.74 -1.87 1.27
N ALA A 186 4.65 -2.12 2.00
CA ALA A 186 3.30 -2.03 1.46
C ALA A 186 2.97 -0.63 0.95
N ALA A 187 3.40 0.42 1.67
CA ALA A 187 3.23 1.81 1.29
C ALA A 187 3.97 2.13 -0.01
N ARG A 188 5.23 1.70 -0.15
CA ARG A 188 5.97 1.86 -1.42
C ARG A 188 5.29 1.17 -2.59
N VAL A 189 4.68 0.01 -2.36
CA VAL A 189 3.92 -0.71 -3.38
C VAL A 189 2.63 0.04 -3.71
N ALA A 190 1.95 0.61 -2.71
CA ALA A 190 0.76 1.44 -2.90
C ALA A 190 1.07 2.73 -3.68
N ASP A 191 2.16 3.43 -3.35
CA ASP A 191 2.62 4.64 -4.04
C ASP A 191 2.95 4.36 -5.51
N ALA A 192 3.46 3.16 -5.79
CA ALA A 192 3.87 2.73 -7.12
C ALA A 192 2.71 2.06 -7.90
N ALA A 193 1.59 1.74 -7.22
CA ALA A 193 0.42 1.16 -7.85
C ALA A 193 -0.33 2.24 -8.64
N VAL A 194 -0.49 2.02 -9.94
CA VAL A 194 -1.26 2.92 -10.78
C VAL A 194 -2.75 2.68 -10.50
N PRO A 195 -3.54 3.73 -10.17
CA PRO A 195 -4.97 3.60 -10.02
C PRO A 195 -5.60 2.99 -11.29
N GLY A 196 -6.48 2.00 -11.12
CA GLY A 196 -7.22 1.40 -12.24
C GLY A 196 -6.49 0.31 -13.03
N THR A 197 -5.39 -0.28 -12.53
CA THR A 197 -4.85 -1.54 -13.07
C THR A 197 -5.59 -2.75 -12.46
N PRO A 198 -6.62 -3.33 -13.09
CA PRO A 198 -7.57 -4.23 -12.41
C PRO A 198 -7.12 -5.69 -12.37
N ASP A 199 -6.01 -6.03 -13.02
CA ASP A 199 -5.70 -7.43 -13.37
C ASP A 199 -5.12 -8.28 -12.23
N LYS A 200 -4.72 -7.68 -11.10
CA LYS A 200 -4.16 -8.42 -9.96
C LYS A 200 -5.01 -8.26 -8.70
N PRO A 201 -5.22 -9.35 -7.92
CA PRO A 201 -5.93 -9.26 -6.65
C PRO A 201 -5.17 -8.37 -5.67
N PHE A 202 -3.85 -8.43 -5.64
CA PHE A 202 -3.01 -7.55 -4.83
C PHE A 202 -1.69 -7.27 -5.52
N HIS A 203 -0.98 -6.24 -5.06
CA HIS A 203 0.36 -5.89 -5.50
C HIS A 203 1.37 -6.13 -4.37
N GLU A 204 2.52 -6.70 -4.70
CA GLU A 204 3.65 -6.88 -3.79
C GLU A 204 4.92 -6.23 -4.36
N LEU A 205 6.01 -6.26 -3.60
CA LEU A 205 7.26 -5.59 -4.00
C LEU A 205 7.82 -6.11 -5.34
N SER A 206 7.67 -7.41 -5.64
CA SER A 206 8.08 -7.98 -6.93
C SER A 206 7.24 -7.51 -8.12
N ASP A 207 6.10 -6.85 -7.87
CA ASP A 207 5.28 -6.24 -8.92
C ASP A 207 5.72 -4.81 -9.26
N ILE A 208 6.66 -4.22 -8.50
CA ILE A 208 7.23 -2.92 -8.83
C ILE A 208 8.20 -3.10 -10.00
N GLY A 209 7.67 -2.96 -11.21
CA GLY A 209 8.45 -2.82 -12.42
C GLY A 209 8.96 -1.38 -12.62
N LEU A 210 9.67 -1.16 -13.73
CA LEU A 210 10.17 0.16 -14.10
C LEU A 210 9.06 1.22 -14.14
N ARG A 211 7.89 0.88 -14.68
CA ARG A 211 6.74 1.81 -14.79
C ARG A 211 6.27 2.28 -13.41
N GLN A 212 6.11 1.35 -12.46
CA GLN A 212 5.68 1.61 -11.10
C GLN A 212 6.73 2.46 -10.35
N LEU A 213 8.01 2.15 -10.51
CA LEU A 213 9.10 2.94 -9.94
C LEU A 213 9.11 4.38 -10.49
N LEU A 214 8.95 4.55 -11.81
CA LEU A 214 8.89 5.88 -12.42
C LEU A 214 7.62 6.65 -11.99
N TYR A 215 6.52 5.97 -11.73
CA TYR A 215 5.30 6.58 -11.18
C TYR A 215 5.49 7.07 -9.74
N ALA A 216 6.22 6.31 -8.90
CA ALA A 216 6.60 6.76 -7.57
C ALA A 216 7.55 8.00 -7.61
N LEU A 217 8.29 8.18 -8.70
CA LEU A 217 9.22 9.30 -8.90
C LEU A 217 8.67 10.40 -9.81
N ARG A 218 7.37 10.42 -10.11
CA ARG A 218 6.76 11.35 -11.07
C ARG A 218 6.93 12.83 -10.70
N ASP A 219 7.01 13.12 -9.40
CA ASP A 219 7.19 14.48 -8.88
C ASP A 219 8.67 14.82 -8.63
N ASP A 220 9.61 13.90 -8.89
CA ASP A 220 11.05 14.16 -8.77
C ASP A 220 11.56 14.98 -9.97
N MET A 221 12.05 16.20 -9.70
CA MET A 221 12.56 17.10 -10.75
C MET A 221 13.64 16.44 -11.62
N ARG A 222 14.46 15.54 -11.07
CA ARG A 222 15.53 14.87 -11.84
C ARG A 222 14.97 13.95 -12.89
N VAL A 223 13.83 13.31 -12.63
CA VAL A 223 13.13 12.48 -13.62
C VAL A 223 12.52 13.36 -14.72
N GLN A 224 11.93 14.49 -14.33
CA GLN A 224 11.36 15.45 -15.29
C GLN A 224 12.44 16.05 -16.20
N GLU A 225 13.57 16.50 -15.65
CA GLU A 225 14.74 16.98 -16.40
C GLU A 225 15.32 15.90 -17.31
N TYR A 226 15.35 14.65 -16.85
CA TYR A 226 15.80 13.53 -17.68
C TYR A 226 14.88 13.33 -18.89
N VAL A 227 13.56 13.34 -18.70
CA VAL A 227 12.58 13.24 -19.78
C VAL A 227 12.72 14.39 -20.77
N GLU A 228 12.81 15.64 -20.27
CA GLU A 228 12.98 16.82 -21.13
C GLU A 228 14.27 16.75 -21.94
N ARG A 229 15.39 16.35 -21.32
CA ARG A 229 16.68 16.21 -22.01
C ARG A 229 16.63 15.14 -23.12
N GLN A 230 15.93 14.04 -22.89
CA GLN A 230 15.88 12.91 -23.83
C GLN A 230 14.84 13.07 -24.93
N LEU A 231 13.67 13.64 -24.61
CA LEU A 231 12.50 13.66 -25.51
C LEU A 231 12.02 15.08 -25.86
N GLY A 232 12.41 16.12 -25.13
CA GLY A 232 11.89 17.48 -25.30
C GLY A 232 12.00 18.00 -26.73
N ARG A 233 13.14 17.76 -27.40
CA ARG A 233 13.31 18.12 -28.83
C ARG A 233 12.35 17.38 -29.75
N LEU A 234 12.04 16.11 -29.46
CA LEU A 234 11.14 15.31 -30.28
C LEU A 234 9.68 15.72 -30.06
N VAL A 235 9.29 15.98 -28.81
CA VAL A 235 7.97 16.51 -28.45
C VAL A 235 7.72 17.86 -29.10
N GLN A 236 8.67 18.81 -28.97
CA GLN A 236 8.58 20.12 -29.62
C GLN A 236 8.54 20.02 -31.15
N HIS A 237 9.21 19.01 -31.73
CA HIS A 237 9.14 18.78 -33.18
C HIS A 237 7.74 18.33 -33.60
N ASP A 238 7.15 17.36 -32.89
CA ASP A 238 5.78 16.89 -33.13
C ASP A 238 4.76 18.03 -33.00
N GLU A 239 4.87 18.85 -31.96
CA GLU A 239 3.98 20.02 -31.76
C GLU A 239 4.08 21.05 -32.89
N ARG A 240 5.29 21.35 -33.38
CA ARG A 240 5.51 22.36 -34.43
C ARG A 240 5.10 21.89 -35.82
N HIS A 241 5.27 20.60 -36.12
CA HIS A 241 5.10 20.06 -37.47
C HIS A 241 3.85 19.17 -37.62
N GLY A 242 3.11 18.94 -36.54
CA GLY A 242 1.95 18.04 -36.53
C GLY A 242 2.33 16.60 -36.84
N THR A 243 3.54 16.18 -36.47
CA THR A 243 4.03 14.81 -36.68
C THR A 243 3.69 13.92 -35.49
N ASP A 244 4.00 12.63 -35.62
CA ASP A 244 3.72 11.61 -34.59
C ASP A 244 4.96 10.74 -34.36
N LEU A 245 6.11 11.41 -34.22
CA LEU A 245 7.41 10.76 -34.07
C LEU A 245 7.61 10.17 -32.68
N VAL A 246 7.06 10.77 -31.62
CA VAL A 246 7.08 10.20 -30.26
C VAL A 246 6.37 8.86 -30.22
N THR A 247 5.18 8.75 -30.83
CA THR A 247 4.43 7.49 -30.92
C THR A 247 5.18 6.47 -31.79
N THR A 248 5.80 6.93 -32.88
CA THR A 248 6.62 6.06 -33.75
C THR A 248 7.81 5.48 -32.98
N LEU A 249 8.50 6.30 -32.18
CA LEU A 249 9.61 5.87 -31.33
C LEU A 249 9.13 4.86 -30.29
N HIS A 250 8.00 5.11 -29.64
CA HIS A 250 7.39 4.18 -28.69
C HIS A 250 7.11 2.81 -29.33
N ALA A 251 6.46 2.79 -30.50
CA ALA A 251 6.19 1.55 -31.23
C ALA A 251 7.46 0.79 -31.65
N TYR A 252 8.52 1.51 -32.01
CA TYR A 252 9.82 0.91 -32.34
C TYR A 252 10.46 0.23 -31.12
N LEU A 253 10.46 0.91 -29.98
CA LEU A 253 11.07 0.40 -28.75
C LEU A 253 10.26 -0.75 -28.13
N ASP A 254 8.92 -0.71 -28.19
CA ASP A 254 8.03 -1.81 -27.78
C ASP A 254 8.18 -3.06 -28.65
N ALA A 255 8.63 -2.91 -29.90
CA ALA A 255 8.99 -4.01 -30.78
C ALA A 255 10.43 -4.50 -30.57
N ALA A 256 11.08 -4.11 -29.47
CA ALA A 256 12.48 -4.39 -29.17
C ALA A 256 13.43 -3.98 -30.32
N GLY A 257 13.10 -2.90 -31.03
CA GLY A 257 13.86 -2.39 -32.17
C GLY A 257 13.64 -3.14 -33.48
N ASN A 258 12.71 -4.09 -33.53
CA ASN A 258 12.35 -4.76 -34.78
C ASN A 258 11.50 -3.83 -35.66
N LYS A 259 12.15 -3.16 -36.62
CA LYS A 259 11.53 -2.18 -37.51
C LYS A 259 10.36 -2.76 -38.32
N THR A 260 10.41 -4.03 -38.70
CA THR A 260 9.32 -4.67 -39.47
C THR A 260 8.09 -4.93 -38.61
N VAL A 261 8.29 -5.40 -37.37
CA VAL A 261 7.19 -5.61 -36.42
C VAL A 261 6.58 -4.28 -36.02
N ALA A 262 7.41 -3.28 -35.74
CA ALA A 262 6.97 -1.94 -35.36
C ALA A 262 6.13 -1.27 -36.47
N ALA A 263 6.59 -1.31 -37.73
CA ALA A 263 5.86 -0.74 -38.86
C ALA A 263 4.47 -1.37 -39.03
N LYS A 264 4.36 -2.70 -38.88
CA LYS A 264 3.08 -3.41 -38.92
C LYS A 264 2.15 -2.99 -37.78
N ARG A 265 2.67 -2.92 -36.54
CA ARG A 265 1.88 -2.50 -35.36
C ARG A 265 1.41 -1.05 -35.46
N ALA A 266 2.21 -0.19 -36.08
CA ALA A 266 1.86 1.21 -36.32
C ALA A 266 1.01 1.42 -37.59
N SER A 267 0.63 0.35 -38.31
CA SER A 267 -0.09 0.42 -39.59
C SER A 267 0.56 1.34 -40.64
N LEU A 268 1.89 1.39 -40.67
CA LEU A 268 2.69 2.18 -41.61
C LEU A 268 3.39 1.29 -42.63
N SER A 269 3.60 1.82 -43.84
CA SER A 269 4.50 1.17 -44.80
C SER A 269 5.92 1.14 -44.23
N ARG A 270 6.72 0.12 -44.60
CA ARG A 270 8.12 0.02 -44.14
C ARG A 270 8.92 1.27 -44.50
N GLN A 271 8.74 1.80 -45.70
CA GLN A 271 9.44 2.99 -46.17
C GLN A 271 9.08 4.22 -45.34
N ALA A 272 7.79 4.46 -45.07
CA ALA A 272 7.35 5.57 -44.23
C ALA A 272 7.88 5.43 -42.79
N PHE A 273 7.85 4.21 -42.23
CA PHE A 273 8.37 3.96 -40.89
C PHE A 273 9.87 4.26 -40.80
N TYR A 274 10.66 3.83 -41.79
CA TYR A 274 12.11 4.06 -41.80
C TYR A 274 12.46 5.54 -41.95
N GLN A 275 11.71 6.27 -42.78
CA GLN A 275 11.86 7.72 -42.90
C GLN A 275 11.59 8.42 -41.56
N ARG A 276 10.57 7.98 -40.80
CA ARG A 276 10.30 8.51 -39.46
C ARG A 276 11.41 8.18 -38.47
N LEU A 277 11.97 6.97 -38.48
CA LEU A 277 13.13 6.64 -37.62
C LEU A 277 14.33 7.54 -37.91
N HIS A 278 14.65 7.77 -39.19
CA HIS A 278 15.71 8.72 -39.55
C HIS A 278 15.39 10.17 -39.19
N ALA A 279 14.12 10.57 -39.19
CA ALA A 279 13.73 11.87 -38.66
C ALA A 279 13.98 11.96 -37.16
N ILE A 280 13.62 10.91 -36.40
CA ILE A 280 13.87 10.82 -34.95
C ILE A 280 15.38 10.93 -34.65
N GLU A 281 16.22 10.15 -35.33
CA GLU A 281 17.68 10.19 -35.16
C GLU A 281 18.26 11.58 -35.40
N ARG A 282 17.79 12.28 -36.45
CA ARG A 282 18.22 13.65 -36.75
C ARG A 282 17.77 14.67 -35.71
N VAL A 283 16.54 14.56 -35.22
CA VAL A 283 15.98 15.50 -34.23
C VAL A 283 16.65 15.33 -32.87
N LEU A 284 16.89 14.09 -32.46
CA LEU A 284 17.51 13.76 -31.18
C LEU A 284 19.04 13.81 -31.21
N GLY A 285 19.65 13.66 -32.39
CA GLY A 285 21.10 13.53 -32.52
C GLY A 285 21.61 12.21 -31.91
N CYS A 286 20.85 11.12 -32.07
CA CYS A 286 21.15 9.81 -31.51
C CYS A 286 21.21 8.72 -32.58
N ASP A 287 21.78 7.59 -32.22
CA ASP A 287 21.82 6.35 -32.96
C ASP A 287 20.80 5.36 -32.37
N LEU A 288 19.74 5.07 -33.13
CA LEU A 288 18.71 4.14 -32.68
C LEU A 288 19.15 2.67 -32.80
N GLU A 289 20.33 2.36 -33.32
CA GLU A 289 20.90 1.01 -33.26
C GLU A 289 21.73 0.80 -31.97
N SER A 290 22.10 1.87 -31.26
CA SER A 290 22.79 1.78 -29.97
C SER A 290 21.88 1.26 -28.86
N GLY A 291 22.25 0.12 -28.28
CA GLY A 291 21.51 -0.50 -27.18
C GLY A 291 21.39 0.41 -25.94
N GLU A 292 22.44 1.17 -25.64
CA GLU A 292 22.44 2.11 -24.52
C GLU A 292 21.45 3.26 -24.76
N GLN A 293 21.53 3.90 -25.94
CA GLN A 293 20.67 5.05 -26.25
C GLN A 293 19.20 4.63 -26.38
N ARG A 294 18.92 3.47 -26.96
CA ARG A 294 17.57 2.89 -26.97
C ARG A 294 17.03 2.66 -25.57
N THR A 295 17.85 2.17 -24.66
CA THR A 295 17.44 1.93 -23.26
C THR A 295 17.10 3.25 -22.58
N GLN A 296 17.93 4.27 -22.76
CA GLN A 296 17.68 5.61 -22.22
C GLN A 296 16.36 6.20 -22.76
N LEU A 297 16.12 6.10 -24.07
CA LEU A 297 14.88 6.57 -24.69
C LEU A 297 13.66 5.77 -24.22
N HIS A 298 13.79 4.47 -23.97
CA HIS A 298 12.70 3.64 -23.46
C HIS A 298 12.31 4.04 -22.04
N VAL A 299 13.29 4.29 -21.17
CA VAL A 299 13.06 4.82 -19.81
C VAL A 299 12.39 6.19 -19.89
N ALA A 300 12.90 7.08 -20.73
CA ALA A 300 12.33 8.41 -20.91
C ALA A 300 10.87 8.37 -21.41
N LEU A 301 10.55 7.50 -22.37
CA LEU A 301 9.18 7.32 -22.87
C LEU A 301 8.26 6.73 -21.82
N THR A 302 8.75 5.76 -21.04
CA THR A 302 7.98 5.18 -19.93
C THR A 302 7.65 6.25 -18.90
N ALA A 303 8.64 7.06 -18.50
CA ALA A 303 8.45 8.18 -17.57
C ALA A 303 7.51 9.24 -18.14
N PHE A 304 7.67 9.62 -19.42
CA PHE A 304 6.80 10.57 -20.11
C PHE A 304 5.34 10.09 -20.12
N SER A 305 5.09 8.79 -20.40
CA SER A 305 3.74 8.22 -20.37
C SER A 305 3.11 8.29 -18.97
N VAL A 306 3.91 8.04 -17.93
CA VAL A 306 3.51 8.09 -16.53
C VAL A 306 3.18 9.51 -16.10
N LEU A 307 4.01 10.49 -16.46
CA LEU A 307 3.79 11.91 -16.16
C LEU A 307 2.50 12.43 -16.80
N ARG A 308 2.13 11.94 -18.00
CA ARG A 308 0.88 12.31 -18.67
C ARG A 308 -0.37 11.66 -18.05
N LEU A 309 -0.21 10.54 -17.34
CA LEU A 309 -1.30 9.83 -16.68
C LEU A 309 -1.66 10.44 -15.31
N ALA A 310 -0.77 11.23 -14.71
CA ALA A 310 -1.07 11.96 -13.48
C ALA A 310 -1.91 13.21 -13.83
N PRO A 311 -3.24 13.24 -13.60
CA PRO A 311 -3.95 14.51 -13.58
C PRO A 311 -3.29 15.38 -12.50
N GLY A 312 -2.91 16.60 -12.86
CA GLY A 312 -2.18 17.49 -11.97
C GLY A 312 -2.85 17.59 -10.61
N SER A 313 -2.18 17.09 -9.57
CA SER A 313 -2.46 17.48 -8.20
C SER A 313 -2.06 18.95 -8.07
N SER A 314 -3.01 19.81 -8.42
CA SER A 314 -2.97 21.24 -8.19
C SER A 314 -2.57 21.50 -6.76
N SER A 315 -1.38 22.09 -6.59
CA SER A 315 -0.93 22.68 -5.35
C SER A 315 -1.96 23.73 -4.90
N SER A 316 -2.41 23.61 -3.66
CA SER A 316 -2.97 24.70 -2.84
C SER A 316 -2.68 24.38 -1.39
#